data_AF-A0A2G4SR82-F1
#
_entry.id   AF-A0A2G4SR82-F1
#
_cell.length_a   1.000
_cell.length_b   1.000
_cell.length_c   1.000
_cell.angle_alpha   90.00
_cell.angle_beta   90.00
_cell.angle_gamma   90.00
#
_symmetry.space_group_name_H-M   'P 1'
#
loop_
_entity.id
_entity.type
_entity.pdbx_description
1 polymer ?
#
loop_
_entity_poly.entity_id
_entity_poly.type
_entity_poly.pdbx_seq_one_letter_code
_entity_poly.pdbx_strand_id
1 'polypeptide(L)'
;MNPIMNTEIPILENLITIRHKLSALKKDRDSFLDSQVVIDLYKETEREVEKLNKIRTGDIWNPSSRNRLNDVLDDIMALLSLFFMSIGRNRESPAVYVHLVTVERYLDQLAHMGVYTDSILLENQERLNNIKEILYADESGSCFVDLLKHKLDLCNQSLKSLSQTIEDVSPTLKPLQESLIHLRSQLAQLAQKPGGYTIDDVDAIQAKLRELDNSKYELFNSDPKGKALIEGLLDQLHEEIQDLKTSINSVSEPLVPIVERLKQIRYQLERLALTHKWTLRETDLYTYHLQLEEIEKLRENGSFREAGSDTIPEGQAVVNFLLRGCYRIMAKMLSENVPVAEALMPVHNQLSTVRRCLIEVSKWGKPDSIRDLYPYQLKLASIDNMRVNGTFCDEEGNIPEGQAICVALLNECYDMLHELIALAES
;
A
#
# COMPACT_ATOMS: atom_id res chain seq x y z
N MET A 1 0.13 -24.49 12.36
CA MET A 1 -1.24 -24.03 12.00
C MET A 1 -2.22 -24.71 12.95
N ASN A 2 -3.11 -23.97 13.60
CA ASN A 2 -4.05 -24.54 14.55
C ASN A 2 -5.13 -25.39 13.83
N PRO A 3 -5.64 -26.47 14.47
CA PRO A 3 -6.70 -27.29 13.90
C PRO A 3 -8.01 -26.50 13.80
N ILE A 4 -8.82 -26.85 12.80
CA ILE A 4 -10.13 -26.23 12.57
C ILE A 4 -11.17 -26.98 13.41
N MET A 5 -11.99 -26.25 14.16
CA MET A 5 -13.05 -26.87 14.95
C MET A 5 -14.15 -27.42 14.03
N ASN A 6 -14.76 -28.56 14.38
CA ASN A 6 -15.81 -29.18 13.56
C ASN A 6 -16.99 -28.24 13.28
N THR A 7 -17.28 -27.33 14.21
CA THR A 7 -18.33 -26.31 14.09
C THR A 7 -18.00 -25.21 13.08
N GLU A 8 -16.71 -25.02 12.75
CA GLU A 8 -16.23 -24.00 11.80
C GLU A 8 -16.10 -24.53 10.36
N ILE A 9 -16.11 -25.86 10.17
CA ILE A 9 -15.95 -26.48 8.85
C ILE A 9 -17.00 -25.99 7.84
N PRO A 10 -18.31 -25.93 8.17
CA PRO A 10 -19.31 -25.44 7.21
C PRO A 10 -19.09 -23.98 6.81
N ILE A 11 -18.62 -23.15 7.74
CA ILE A 11 -18.31 -21.74 7.49
C ILE A 11 -17.11 -21.65 6.53
N LEU A 12 -16.06 -22.44 6.78
CA LEU A 12 -14.89 -22.51 5.90
C LEU A 12 -15.26 -22.89 4.46
N GLU A 13 -16.13 -23.88 4.27
CA GLU A 13 -16.56 -24.33 2.94
C GLU A 13 -17.31 -23.21 2.17
N ASN A 14 -18.19 -22.48 2.87
CA ASN A 14 -18.87 -21.32 2.30
C ASN A 14 -17.90 -20.20 1.94
N LEU A 15 -16.98 -19.86 2.85
CA LEU A 15 -15.95 -18.84 2.61
C LEU A 15 -15.05 -19.21 1.42
N ILE A 16 -14.63 -20.48 1.30
CA ILE A 16 -13.87 -20.94 0.13
C ILE A 16 -14.67 -20.74 -1.16
N THR A 17 -15.98 -21.01 -1.14
CA THR A 17 -16.87 -20.79 -2.29
C THR A 17 -16.94 -19.30 -2.67
N ILE A 18 -17.11 -18.41 -1.70
CA ILE A 18 -17.08 -16.96 -1.90
C ILE A 18 -15.75 -16.50 -2.49
N ARG A 19 -14.62 -16.97 -1.92
CA ARG A 19 -13.27 -16.67 -2.40
C ARG A 19 -13.08 -17.09 -3.87
N HIS A 20 -13.60 -18.25 -4.27
CA HIS A 20 -13.55 -18.69 -5.66
C HIS A 20 -14.36 -17.79 -6.59
N LYS A 21 -15.57 -17.36 -6.18
CA LYS A 21 -16.40 -16.41 -6.94
C LYS A 21 -15.65 -15.06 -7.12
N LEU A 22 -15.11 -14.50 -6.04
CA LEU A 22 -14.31 -13.27 -6.08
C LEU A 22 -13.06 -13.40 -6.95
N SER A 23 -12.38 -14.55 -6.88
CA SER A 23 -11.20 -14.82 -7.72
C SER A 23 -11.55 -14.96 -9.20
N ALA A 24 -12.74 -15.48 -9.52
CA ALA A 24 -13.23 -15.56 -10.89
C ALA A 24 -13.54 -14.16 -11.44
N LEU A 25 -14.21 -13.31 -10.66
CA LEU A 25 -14.48 -11.91 -11.00
C LEU A 25 -13.19 -11.14 -11.29
N LYS A 26 -12.12 -11.38 -10.51
CA LYS A 26 -10.82 -10.74 -10.73
C LYS A 26 -10.22 -11.08 -12.11
N LYS A 27 -10.44 -12.31 -12.60
CA LYS A 27 -9.87 -12.80 -13.86
C LYS A 27 -10.60 -12.26 -15.08
N ASP A 28 -11.87 -11.89 -14.93
CA ASP A 28 -12.64 -11.26 -15.99
C ASP A 28 -12.16 -9.82 -16.19
N ARG A 29 -11.35 -9.61 -17.23
CA ARG A 29 -10.78 -8.29 -17.56
C ARG A 29 -11.55 -7.58 -18.67
N ASP A 30 -12.49 -8.27 -19.31
CA ASP A 30 -13.14 -7.81 -20.54
C ASP A 30 -14.56 -7.27 -20.28
N SER A 31 -15.17 -7.64 -19.15
CA SER A 31 -16.45 -7.09 -18.68
C SER A 31 -16.25 -5.99 -17.64
N PHE A 32 -17.10 -4.96 -17.68
CA PHE A 32 -17.28 -4.07 -16.52
C PHE A 32 -17.73 -4.90 -15.32
N LEU A 33 -17.19 -4.58 -14.15
CA LEU A 33 -17.53 -5.28 -12.93
C LEU A 33 -18.96 -4.92 -12.50
N ASP A 34 -19.82 -5.92 -12.36
CA ASP A 34 -21.19 -5.71 -11.85
C ASP A 34 -21.13 -5.42 -10.33
N SER A 35 -21.43 -4.16 -9.99
CA SER A 35 -21.48 -3.67 -8.61
C SER A 35 -22.39 -4.54 -7.73
N GLN A 36 -23.53 -4.98 -8.27
CA GLN A 36 -24.51 -5.77 -7.51
C GLN A 36 -23.96 -7.14 -7.11
N VAL A 37 -23.18 -7.78 -7.99
CA VAL A 37 -22.55 -9.08 -7.68
C VAL A 37 -21.55 -8.94 -6.54
N VAL A 38 -20.74 -7.88 -6.53
CA VAL A 38 -19.78 -7.63 -5.43
C VAL A 38 -20.50 -7.38 -4.11
N ILE A 39 -21.59 -6.61 -4.14
CA ILE A 39 -22.43 -6.32 -2.97
C ILE A 39 -23.04 -7.59 -2.40
N ASP A 40 -23.52 -8.49 -3.26
CA ASP A 40 -24.13 -9.74 -2.81
C ASP A 40 -23.11 -10.69 -2.19
N LEU A 41 -21.90 -10.75 -2.74
CA LEU A 41 -20.78 -11.50 -2.15
C LEU A 41 -20.34 -10.90 -0.82
N TYR A 42 -20.36 -9.58 -0.68
CA TYR A 42 -20.12 -8.91 0.60
C TYR A 42 -21.16 -9.33 1.65
N LYS A 43 -22.46 -9.24 1.33
CA LYS A 43 -23.54 -9.68 2.23
C LYS A 43 -23.46 -11.16 2.58
N GLU A 44 -23.05 -12.01 1.64
CA GLU A 44 -22.82 -13.45 1.89
C GLU A 44 -21.68 -13.61 2.92
N THR A 45 -20.59 -12.85 2.77
CA THR A 45 -19.45 -12.83 3.69
C THR A 45 -19.84 -12.34 5.08
N GLU A 46 -20.62 -11.27 5.20
CA GLU A 46 -21.09 -10.75 6.49
C GLU A 46 -21.85 -11.81 7.29
N ARG A 47 -22.73 -12.57 6.65
CA ARG A 47 -23.50 -13.64 7.31
C ARG A 47 -22.58 -14.75 7.84
N GLU A 48 -21.56 -15.12 7.09
CA GLU A 48 -20.58 -16.13 7.55
C GLU A 48 -19.72 -15.59 8.70
N VAL A 49 -19.35 -14.30 8.66
CA VAL A 49 -18.64 -13.62 9.76
C VAL A 49 -19.49 -13.57 11.03
N GLU A 50 -20.78 -13.26 10.94
CA GLU A 50 -21.70 -13.29 12.09
C GLU A 50 -21.81 -14.69 12.72
N LYS A 51 -21.88 -15.74 11.90
CA LYS A 51 -21.89 -17.12 12.38
C LYS A 51 -20.59 -17.44 13.10
N LEU A 52 -19.45 -17.06 12.52
CA LEU A 52 -18.14 -17.25 13.13
C LEU A 52 -18.04 -16.49 14.46
N ASN A 53 -18.55 -15.26 14.51
CA ASN A 53 -18.53 -14.43 15.70
C ASN A 53 -19.30 -15.05 16.87
N LYS A 54 -20.42 -15.72 16.57
CA LYS A 54 -21.22 -16.47 17.55
C LYS A 54 -20.48 -17.70 18.10
N ILE A 55 -19.67 -18.36 17.27
CA ILE A 55 -18.86 -19.52 17.68
C ILE A 55 -17.66 -19.07 18.53
N ARG A 56 -16.98 -18.00 18.12
CA ARG A 56 -15.77 -17.48 18.77
C ARG A 56 -16.03 -16.39 19.81
N THR A 57 -17.29 -16.13 20.14
CA THR A 57 -17.73 -15.17 21.18
C THR A 57 -17.09 -13.78 21.09
N GLY A 58 -17.03 -13.18 19.89
CA GLY A 58 -16.44 -11.85 19.73
C GLY A 58 -14.95 -11.82 19.35
N ASP A 59 -14.24 -12.94 19.43
CA ASP A 59 -12.78 -12.98 19.32
C ASP A 59 -12.31 -13.71 18.06
N ILE A 60 -12.72 -13.22 16.89
CA ILE A 60 -12.40 -13.82 15.59
C ILE A 60 -10.90 -13.76 15.28
N TRP A 61 -10.23 -12.67 15.68
CA TRP A 61 -8.83 -12.38 15.35
C TRP A 61 -7.83 -12.78 16.42
N ASN A 62 -8.21 -13.59 17.42
CA ASN A 62 -7.27 -14.06 18.43
C ASN A 62 -6.06 -14.74 17.78
N PRO A 63 -4.82 -14.25 18.00
CA PRO A 63 -3.61 -14.86 17.45
C PRO A 63 -3.47 -16.34 17.83
N SER A 64 -3.94 -16.73 19.03
CA SER A 64 -3.82 -18.08 19.57
C SER A 64 -4.77 -19.07 18.92
N SER A 65 -5.92 -18.61 18.40
CA SER A 65 -6.92 -19.48 17.74
C SER A 65 -6.86 -19.41 16.21
N ARG A 66 -5.97 -18.57 15.66
CA ARG A 66 -5.83 -18.35 14.23
C ARG A 66 -5.56 -19.66 13.48
N ASN A 67 -6.40 -19.95 12.50
CA ASN A 67 -6.32 -21.16 11.69
C ASN A 67 -6.58 -20.84 10.21
N ARG A 68 -6.64 -21.87 9.35
CA ARG A 68 -6.87 -21.70 7.90
C ARG A 68 -8.12 -20.89 7.55
N LEU A 69 -9.16 -20.91 8.40
CA LEU A 69 -10.36 -20.11 8.18
C LEU A 69 -10.04 -18.61 8.19
N ASN A 70 -9.20 -18.16 9.12
CA ASN A 70 -8.76 -16.77 9.18
C ASN A 70 -7.98 -16.36 7.92
N ASP A 71 -7.11 -17.24 7.40
CA ASP A 71 -6.38 -16.93 6.16
C ASP A 71 -7.32 -16.80 4.94
N VAL A 72 -8.34 -17.66 4.85
CA VAL A 72 -9.36 -17.56 3.80
C VAL A 72 -10.21 -16.30 3.97
N LEU A 73 -10.53 -15.93 5.21
CA LEU A 73 -11.28 -14.71 5.50
C LEU A 73 -10.47 -13.46 5.15
N ASP A 74 -9.19 -13.41 5.52
CA ASP A 74 -8.28 -12.31 5.15
C ASP A 74 -8.19 -12.13 3.62
N ASP A 75 -8.07 -13.24 2.89
CA ASP A 75 -8.11 -13.24 1.42
C ASP A 75 -9.41 -12.62 0.85
N ILE A 76 -10.56 -13.02 1.40
CA ILE A 76 -11.87 -12.53 0.98
C ILE A 76 -12.01 -11.04 1.30
N MET A 77 -11.65 -10.63 2.51
CA MET A 77 -11.71 -9.22 2.94
C MET A 77 -10.77 -8.35 2.09
N ALA A 78 -9.58 -8.85 1.73
CA ALA A 78 -8.67 -8.17 0.83
C ALA A 78 -9.25 -8.02 -0.58
N LEU A 79 -9.81 -9.09 -1.14
CA LEU A 79 -10.46 -9.04 -2.46
C LEU A 79 -11.66 -8.08 -2.47
N LEU A 80 -12.55 -8.19 -1.47
CA LEU A 80 -13.71 -7.30 -1.34
C LEU A 80 -13.26 -5.84 -1.22
N SER A 81 -12.26 -5.55 -0.41
CA SER A 81 -11.71 -4.19 -0.29
C SER A 81 -11.26 -3.64 -1.63
N LEU A 82 -10.48 -4.41 -2.40
CA LEU A 82 -10.02 -3.96 -3.72
C LEU A 82 -11.14 -3.86 -4.75
N PHE A 83 -12.17 -4.71 -4.68
CA PHE A 83 -13.34 -4.61 -5.57
C PHE A 83 -14.22 -3.41 -5.24
N PHE A 84 -14.46 -3.13 -3.96
CA PHE A 84 -15.19 -1.93 -3.55
C PHE A 84 -14.46 -0.67 -3.98
N MET A 85 -13.13 -0.70 -3.96
CA MET A 85 -12.36 0.41 -4.50
C MET A 85 -12.51 0.52 -6.03
N SER A 86 -12.40 -0.59 -6.76
CA SER A 86 -12.47 -0.57 -8.24
C SER A 86 -13.84 -0.11 -8.77
N ILE A 87 -14.94 -0.42 -8.07
CA ILE A 87 -16.28 0.07 -8.41
C ILE A 87 -16.54 1.50 -7.91
N GLY A 88 -15.55 2.19 -7.35
CA GLY A 88 -15.67 3.58 -6.91
C GLY A 88 -16.45 3.78 -5.61
N ARG A 89 -16.49 2.77 -4.74
CA ARG A 89 -17.14 2.81 -3.43
C ARG A 89 -16.08 2.86 -2.31
N ASN A 90 -15.10 3.77 -2.44
CA ASN A 90 -13.97 3.88 -1.50
C ASN A 90 -14.38 4.32 -0.09
N ARG A 91 -15.55 4.95 0.04
CA ARG A 91 -16.08 5.48 1.30
C ARG A 91 -16.99 4.52 2.05
N GLU A 92 -16.87 3.23 1.76
CA GLU A 92 -17.63 2.19 2.44
C GLU A 92 -16.71 1.28 3.23
N SER A 93 -17.24 0.73 4.33
CA SER A 93 -16.49 -0.12 5.25
C SER A 93 -15.70 -1.24 4.56
N PRO A 94 -16.20 -1.95 3.54
CA PRO A 94 -15.42 -3.03 2.92
C PRO A 94 -14.16 -2.52 2.22
N ALA A 95 -14.17 -1.30 1.67
CA ALA A 95 -13.06 -0.73 0.92
C ALA A 95 -11.78 -0.54 1.77
N VAL A 96 -11.90 -0.41 3.09
CA VAL A 96 -10.76 0.00 3.94
C VAL A 96 -9.83 -1.14 4.37
N TYR A 97 -10.22 -2.41 4.19
CA TYR A 97 -9.49 -3.53 4.79
C TYR A 97 -8.04 -3.65 4.29
N VAL A 98 -7.78 -3.57 2.98
CA VAL A 98 -6.40 -3.62 2.45
C VAL A 98 -5.57 -2.44 2.94
N HIS A 99 -6.18 -1.27 3.11
CA HIS A 99 -5.51 -0.13 3.72
C HIS A 99 -5.09 -0.44 5.16
N LEU A 100 -5.98 -1.01 5.97
CA LEU A 100 -5.69 -1.39 7.36
C LEU A 100 -4.58 -2.43 7.45
N VAL A 101 -4.64 -3.52 6.68
CA VAL A 101 -3.56 -4.55 6.70
C VAL A 101 -2.24 -3.95 6.23
N THR A 102 -2.25 -3.12 5.20
CA THR A 102 -1.01 -2.52 4.69
C THR A 102 -0.39 -1.57 5.71
N VAL A 103 -1.21 -0.75 6.40
CA VAL A 103 -0.73 0.14 7.46
C VAL A 103 -0.23 -0.66 8.66
N GLU A 104 -0.97 -1.66 9.12
CA GLU A 104 -0.57 -2.54 10.22
C GLU A 104 0.82 -3.15 9.96
N ARG A 105 1.01 -3.81 8.81
CA ARG A 105 2.29 -4.40 8.43
C ARG A 105 3.40 -3.37 8.31
N TYR A 106 3.09 -2.20 7.79
CA TYR A 106 4.06 -1.13 7.70
C TYR A 106 4.48 -0.63 9.08
N LEU A 107 3.53 -0.38 9.99
CA LEU A 107 3.81 0.04 11.37
C LEU A 107 4.60 -1.02 12.14
N ASP A 108 4.26 -2.31 11.98
CA ASP A 108 5.04 -3.41 12.55
C ASP A 108 6.49 -3.35 12.06
N GLN A 109 6.71 -3.17 10.76
CA GLN A 109 8.07 -3.03 10.20
C GLN A 109 8.79 -1.78 10.71
N LEU A 110 8.08 -0.66 10.94
CA LEU A 110 8.67 0.53 11.56
C LEU A 110 9.08 0.26 13.02
N ALA A 111 8.25 -0.46 13.77
CA ALA A 111 8.51 -0.83 15.16
C ALA A 111 9.77 -1.68 15.30
N HIS A 112 9.89 -2.75 14.51
CA HIS A 112 11.04 -3.65 14.55
C HIS A 112 12.35 -2.94 14.23
N MET A 113 12.30 -1.97 13.32
CA MET A 113 13.48 -1.28 12.82
C MET A 113 13.76 0.01 13.59
N GLY A 114 12.90 0.50 14.47
CA GLY A 114 13.10 1.78 15.19
C GLY A 114 13.25 3.03 14.31
N VAL A 115 13.12 2.94 12.98
CA VAL A 115 13.41 4.03 12.04
C VAL A 115 12.16 4.49 11.33
N TYR A 116 11.61 5.57 11.89
CA TYR A 116 10.48 6.30 11.40
C TYR A 116 10.61 7.76 11.83
N THR A 117 10.06 8.66 11.04
CA THR A 117 10.04 10.10 11.31
C THR A 117 8.64 10.53 11.71
N ASP A 118 8.52 11.68 12.37
CA ASP A 118 7.22 12.28 12.68
C ASP A 118 6.35 12.43 11.43
N SER A 119 6.95 12.77 10.27
CA SER A 119 6.25 12.85 8.98
C SER A 119 5.60 11.52 8.60
N ILE A 120 6.32 10.41 8.70
CA ILE A 120 5.80 9.08 8.33
C ILE A 120 4.67 8.68 9.29
N LEU A 121 4.81 8.96 10.59
CA LEU A 121 3.77 8.65 11.56
C LEU A 121 2.52 9.50 11.31
N LEU A 122 2.69 10.79 11.02
CA LEU A 122 1.60 11.71 10.73
C LEU A 122 0.84 11.32 9.46
N GLU A 123 1.55 10.94 8.39
CA GLU A 123 0.93 10.40 7.16
C GLU A 123 0.07 9.16 7.45
N ASN A 124 0.56 8.24 8.28
CA ASN A 124 -0.20 7.04 8.67
C ASN A 124 -1.36 7.39 9.62
N GLN A 125 -1.20 8.39 10.49
CA GLN A 125 -2.25 8.87 11.37
C GLN A 125 -3.40 9.49 10.59
N GLU A 126 -3.11 10.36 9.62
CA GLU A 126 -4.11 10.91 8.71
C GLU A 126 -4.87 9.80 7.97
N ARG A 127 -4.15 8.78 7.49
CA ARG A 127 -4.77 7.62 6.83
C ARG A 127 -5.69 6.84 7.77
N LEU A 128 -5.26 6.56 8.99
CA LEU A 128 -6.10 5.86 9.98
C LEU A 128 -7.32 6.71 10.39
N ASN A 129 -7.18 8.04 10.45
CA ASN A 129 -8.30 8.96 10.69
C ASN A 129 -9.32 8.92 9.55
N ASN A 130 -8.87 8.94 8.29
CA ASN A 130 -9.77 8.80 7.13
C ASN A 130 -10.53 7.47 7.16
N ILE A 131 -9.84 6.37 7.50
CA ILE A 131 -10.48 5.05 7.67
C ILE A 131 -11.49 5.08 8.81
N LYS A 132 -11.15 5.74 9.93
CA LYS A 132 -12.03 5.90 11.08
C LYS A 132 -13.31 6.64 10.69
N GLU A 133 -13.22 7.73 9.93
CA GLU A 133 -14.40 8.46 9.46
C GLU A 133 -15.34 7.56 8.65
N ILE A 134 -14.79 6.74 7.73
CA ILE A 134 -15.56 5.77 6.95
C ILE A 134 -16.26 4.74 7.84
N LEU A 135 -15.52 4.11 8.76
CA LEU A 135 -16.04 3.02 9.59
C LEU A 135 -17.06 3.46 10.64
N TYR A 136 -16.96 4.70 11.13
CA TYR A 136 -17.89 5.24 12.13
C TYR A 136 -19.10 5.94 11.50
N ALA A 137 -19.06 6.26 10.21
CA ALA A 137 -20.25 6.66 9.45
C ALA A 137 -21.18 5.46 9.13
N ASP A 138 -20.66 4.23 9.23
CA ASP A 138 -21.43 3.01 9.01
C ASP A 138 -22.25 2.61 10.25
N GLU A 139 -23.57 2.78 10.16
CA GLU A 139 -24.56 2.47 11.20
C GLU A 139 -25.16 1.05 11.06
N SER A 140 -24.62 0.19 10.21
CA SER A 140 -25.17 -1.15 9.95
C SER A 140 -25.18 -2.08 11.17
N GLY A 141 -24.28 -1.86 12.14
CA GLY A 141 -24.09 -2.77 13.28
C GLY A 141 -23.56 -4.15 12.88
N SER A 142 -22.93 -4.25 11.70
CA SER A 142 -22.38 -5.48 11.16
C SER A 142 -21.15 -5.96 11.93
N CYS A 143 -21.09 -7.27 12.22
CA CYS A 143 -19.90 -7.90 12.79
C CYS A 143 -18.66 -7.68 11.90
N PHE A 144 -18.83 -7.56 10.58
CA PHE A 144 -17.72 -7.27 9.66
C PHE A 144 -17.10 -5.91 9.96
N VAL A 145 -17.93 -4.89 10.18
CA VAL A 145 -17.47 -3.52 10.52
C VAL A 145 -16.80 -3.50 11.88
N ASP A 146 -17.33 -4.25 12.86
CA ASP A 146 -16.71 -4.37 14.18
C ASP A 146 -15.30 -4.99 14.11
N LEU A 147 -15.09 -5.98 13.23
CA LEU A 147 -13.76 -6.53 12.97
C LEU A 147 -12.79 -5.49 12.40
N LEU A 148 -13.27 -4.63 11.50
CA LEU A 148 -12.46 -3.54 10.94
C LEU A 148 -12.12 -2.49 11.99
N LYS A 149 -13.08 -2.14 12.86
CA LYS A 149 -12.87 -1.23 14.00
C LYS A 149 -11.84 -1.77 14.97
N HIS A 150 -11.93 -3.05 15.33
CA HIS A 150 -10.90 -3.71 16.16
C HIS A 150 -9.51 -3.63 15.53
N LYS A 151 -9.41 -3.88 14.21
CA LYS A 151 -8.14 -3.81 13.48
C LYS A 151 -7.59 -2.38 13.39
N LEU A 152 -8.46 -1.40 13.22
CA LEU A 152 -8.14 0.03 13.30
C LEU A 152 -7.60 0.38 14.70
N ASP A 153 -8.20 -0.12 15.76
CA ASP A 153 -7.74 0.12 17.14
C ASP A 153 -6.35 -0.46 17.37
N LEU A 154 -6.06 -1.67 16.87
CA LEU A 154 -4.70 -2.23 16.90
C LEU A 154 -3.69 -1.33 16.18
N CYS A 155 -4.01 -0.86 14.97
CA CYS A 155 -3.16 0.05 14.22
C CYS A 155 -2.91 1.36 14.99
N ASN A 156 -3.95 1.93 15.59
CA ASN A 156 -3.85 3.15 16.40
C ASN A 156 -3.01 2.94 17.67
N GLN A 157 -3.11 1.77 18.31
CA GLN A 157 -2.27 1.43 19.46
C GLN A 157 -0.80 1.31 19.07
N SER A 158 -0.50 0.61 17.98
CA SER A 158 0.86 0.53 17.43
C SER A 158 1.40 1.91 17.08
N LEU A 159 0.62 2.74 16.36
CA LEU A 159 1.02 4.10 16.00
C LEU A 159 1.29 4.95 17.24
N LYS A 160 0.41 4.91 18.25
CA LYS A 160 0.59 5.63 19.51
C LYS A 160 1.85 5.20 20.24
N SER A 161 2.14 3.89 20.29
CA SER A 161 3.37 3.37 20.88
C SER A 161 4.60 3.91 20.17
N LEU A 162 4.58 3.97 18.83
CA LEU A 162 5.68 4.51 18.02
C LEU A 162 5.84 6.02 18.24
N SER A 163 4.76 6.79 18.26
CA SER A 163 4.78 8.24 18.52
C SER A 163 5.34 8.56 19.90
N GLN A 164 4.88 7.86 20.95
CA GLN A 164 5.40 8.04 22.31
C GLN A 164 6.90 7.79 22.39
N THR A 165 7.38 6.76 21.67
CA THR A 165 8.80 6.43 21.60
C THR A 165 9.64 7.57 21.02
N ILE A 166 9.10 8.37 20.09
CA ILE A 166 9.79 9.57 19.55
C ILE A 166 9.62 10.78 20.47
N GLU A 167 8.42 11.05 20.96
CA GLU A 167 8.13 12.22 21.79
C GLU A 167 8.93 12.23 23.10
N ASP A 168 9.20 11.04 23.65
CA ASP A 168 9.99 10.87 24.87
C ASP A 168 11.51 11.11 24.68
N VAL A 169 11.98 11.35 23.45
CA VAL A 169 13.39 11.64 23.19
C VAL A 169 13.72 13.09 23.56
N SER A 170 14.72 13.25 24.44
CA SER A 170 15.22 14.56 24.85
C SER A 170 15.61 15.42 23.63
N PRO A 171 15.34 16.74 23.64
CA PRO A 171 15.74 17.64 22.54
C PRO A 171 17.24 17.61 22.27
N THR A 172 18.07 17.27 23.27
CA THR A 172 19.52 17.10 23.11
C THR A 172 19.90 15.91 22.24
N LEU A 173 19.07 14.87 22.17
CA LEU A 173 19.31 13.65 21.41
C LEU A 173 18.69 13.68 20.00
N LYS A 174 17.73 14.58 19.74
CA LYS A 174 17.05 14.69 18.43
C LYS A 174 18.02 14.81 17.23
N PRO A 175 19.08 15.65 17.27
CA PRO A 175 20.02 15.74 16.14
C PRO A 175 20.77 14.43 15.88
N LEU A 176 21.12 13.69 16.93
CA LEU A 176 21.75 12.37 16.81
C LEU A 176 20.76 11.35 16.24
N GLN A 177 19.52 11.33 16.74
CA GLN A 177 18.45 10.48 16.24
C GLN A 177 18.21 10.69 14.73
N GLU A 178 18.07 11.94 14.29
CA GLU A 178 17.89 12.29 12.89
C GLU A 178 19.07 11.84 12.02
N SER A 179 20.29 12.00 12.52
CA SER A 179 21.52 11.56 11.83
C SER A 179 21.58 10.04 11.67
N LEU A 180 21.19 9.28 12.72
CA LEU A 180 21.12 7.82 12.67
C LEU A 180 20.02 7.33 11.71
N ILE A 181 18.85 7.97 11.74
CA ILE A 181 17.74 7.70 10.80
C ILE A 181 18.20 7.94 9.36
N HIS A 182 18.89 9.05 9.10
CA HIS A 182 19.41 9.37 7.78
C HIS A 182 20.46 8.34 7.33
N LEU A 183 21.38 7.95 8.22
CA LEU A 183 22.40 6.96 7.92
C LEU A 183 21.79 5.59 7.57
N ARG A 184 20.74 5.17 8.30
CA ARG A 184 20.01 3.94 7.96
C ARG A 184 19.25 4.04 6.64
N SER A 185 18.69 5.21 6.32
CA SER A 185 18.07 5.44 5.01
C SER A 185 19.10 5.29 3.89
N GLN A 186 20.32 5.80 4.07
CA GLN A 186 21.43 5.59 3.13
C GLN A 186 21.79 4.10 3.00
N LEU A 187 21.87 3.39 4.13
CA LEU A 187 22.14 1.95 4.15
C LEU A 187 21.06 1.14 3.42
N ALA A 188 19.79 1.47 3.64
CA ALA A 188 18.66 0.84 2.97
C ALA A 188 18.68 1.09 1.45
N GLN A 189 18.98 2.32 1.03
CA GLN A 189 19.14 2.66 -0.39
C GLN A 189 20.30 1.89 -1.03
N LEU A 190 21.40 1.74 -0.31
CA LEU A 190 22.56 0.99 -0.76
C LEU A 190 22.23 -0.49 -0.96
N ALA A 191 21.58 -1.13 0.02
CA ALA A 191 21.15 -2.53 -0.06
C ALA A 191 20.17 -2.80 -1.21
N GLN A 192 19.41 -1.77 -1.62
CA GLN A 192 18.39 -1.85 -2.67
C GLN A 192 18.91 -1.41 -4.05
N LYS A 193 20.21 -1.07 -4.18
CA LYS A 193 20.80 -0.57 -5.42
C LYS A 193 20.78 -1.65 -6.51
N PRO A 194 20.24 -1.37 -7.72
CA PRO A 194 20.09 -2.39 -8.78
C PRO A 194 21.41 -3.03 -9.25
N GLY A 195 22.51 -2.27 -9.21
CA GLY A 195 23.85 -2.73 -9.55
C GLY A 195 24.62 -3.37 -8.39
N GLY A 196 23.96 -3.63 -7.26
CA GLY A 196 24.63 -4.04 -6.02
C GLY A 196 25.41 -2.89 -5.37
N TYR A 197 26.21 -3.25 -4.36
CA TYR A 197 27.01 -2.34 -3.55
C TYR A 197 28.38 -2.97 -3.24
N THR A 198 29.37 -2.14 -2.92
CA THR A 198 30.73 -2.60 -2.60
C THR A 198 31.00 -2.58 -1.10
N ILE A 199 32.09 -3.22 -0.69
CA ILE A 199 32.59 -3.14 0.70
C ILE A 199 32.89 -1.68 1.07
N ASP A 200 33.53 -0.94 0.15
CA ASP A 200 33.87 0.48 0.35
C ASP A 200 32.63 1.35 0.58
N ASP A 201 31.53 1.09 -0.15
CA ASP A 201 30.26 1.79 0.04
C ASP A 201 29.71 1.60 1.47
N VAL A 202 29.81 0.36 2.00
CA VAL A 202 29.34 0.02 3.35
C VAL A 202 30.32 0.53 4.43
N ASP A 203 31.62 0.49 4.17
CA ASP A 203 32.66 1.03 5.05
C ASP A 203 32.51 2.54 5.25
N ALA A 204 32.14 3.28 4.20
CA ALA A 204 31.86 4.71 4.29
C ALA A 204 30.69 5.02 5.24
N ILE A 205 29.67 4.16 5.27
CA ILE A 205 28.54 4.27 6.21
C ILE A 205 28.98 3.86 7.63
N GLN A 206 29.78 2.79 7.77
CA GLN A 206 30.27 2.34 9.06
C GLN A 206 31.17 3.38 9.73
N ALA A 207 32.02 4.08 8.96
CA ALA A 207 32.86 5.15 9.49
C ALA A 207 32.03 6.27 10.12
N LYS A 208 30.97 6.73 9.42
CA LYS A 208 30.03 7.72 9.95
C LYS A 208 29.28 7.20 11.18
N LEU A 209 28.88 5.93 11.19
CA LEU A 209 28.22 5.33 12.35
C LEU A 209 29.14 5.38 13.58
N ARG A 210 30.43 5.07 13.42
CA ARG A 210 31.41 5.13 14.53
C ARG A 210 31.60 6.55 15.06
N GLU A 211 31.59 7.56 14.19
CA GLU A 211 31.64 8.96 14.60
C GLU A 211 30.42 9.35 15.46
N LEU A 212 29.21 8.98 15.00
CA LEU A 212 27.97 9.20 15.74
C LEU A 212 27.92 8.42 17.06
N ASP A 213 28.39 7.17 17.06
CA ASP A 213 28.50 6.32 18.24
C ASP A 213 29.43 6.96 19.29
N ASN A 214 30.58 7.51 18.88
CA ASN A 214 31.48 8.24 19.78
C ASN A 214 30.84 9.53 20.34
N SER A 215 30.06 10.24 19.54
CA SER A 215 29.35 11.45 20.01
C SER A 215 28.32 11.17 21.12
N LYS A 216 27.86 9.92 21.26
CA LYS A 216 26.87 9.55 22.29
C LYS A 216 27.41 9.75 23.71
N TYR A 217 28.71 9.55 23.92
CA TYR A 217 29.32 9.62 25.25
C TYR A 217 29.20 11.01 25.87
N GLU A 218 29.31 12.07 25.06
CA GLU A 218 29.11 13.44 25.54
C GLU A 218 27.64 13.70 25.91
N LEU A 219 26.72 13.18 25.10
CA LEU A 219 25.27 13.40 25.23
C LEU A 219 24.64 12.57 26.36
N PHE A 220 25.18 11.39 26.68
CA PHE A 220 24.63 10.48 27.68
C PHE A 220 25.02 10.79 29.12
N ASN A 221 25.95 11.72 29.34
CA ASN A 221 26.41 12.11 30.68
C ASN A 221 25.29 12.61 31.60
N SER A 222 24.19 13.11 31.02
CA SER A 222 23.05 13.68 31.76
C SER A 222 21.85 12.71 31.90
N ASP A 223 22.03 11.42 31.56
CA ASP A 223 20.97 10.42 31.48
C ASP A 223 19.68 10.92 30.77
N PRO A 224 19.80 11.41 29.52
CA PRO A 224 18.66 11.96 28.79
C PRO A 224 17.62 10.88 28.48
N LYS A 225 16.33 11.25 28.59
CA LYS A 225 15.24 10.41 28.08
C LYS A 225 15.45 10.10 26.60
N GLY A 226 15.18 8.85 26.20
CA GLY A 226 15.45 8.36 24.84
C GLY A 226 16.84 7.75 24.64
N LYS A 227 17.70 7.69 25.67
CA LYS A 227 19.01 7.03 25.59
C LYS A 227 18.92 5.57 25.09
N ALA A 228 18.05 4.76 25.69
CA ALA A 228 17.87 3.36 25.32
C ALA A 228 17.42 3.18 23.85
N LEU A 229 16.65 4.13 23.32
CA LEU A 229 16.26 4.14 21.91
C LEU A 229 17.48 4.37 21.00
N ILE A 230 18.33 5.36 21.34
CA ILE A 230 19.55 5.65 20.58
C ILE A 230 20.53 4.46 20.64
N GLU A 231 20.69 3.84 21.81
CA GLU A 231 21.51 2.62 21.96
C GLU A 231 20.98 1.48 21.09
N GLY A 232 19.67 1.19 21.17
CA GLY A 232 19.05 0.18 20.31
C GLY A 232 19.18 0.49 18.81
N LEU A 233 19.07 1.76 18.40
CA LEU A 233 19.27 2.17 17.01
C LEU A 233 20.71 1.98 16.53
N LEU A 234 21.69 2.30 17.37
CA LEU A 234 23.11 2.08 17.09
C LEU A 234 23.41 0.58 16.96
N ASP A 235 22.93 -0.23 17.89
CA ASP A 235 23.13 -1.68 17.89
C ASP A 235 22.54 -2.30 16.62
N GLN A 236 21.29 -1.97 16.29
CA GLN A 236 20.65 -2.42 15.05
C GLN A 236 21.42 -1.99 13.80
N LEU A 237 21.91 -0.74 13.75
CA LEU A 237 22.69 -0.25 12.62
C LEU A 237 24.03 -0.98 12.48
N HIS A 238 24.69 -1.31 13.59
CA HIS A 238 25.93 -2.10 13.56
C HIS A 238 25.66 -3.52 13.07
N GLU A 239 24.59 -4.17 13.55
CA GLU A 239 24.16 -5.49 13.08
C GLU A 239 23.84 -5.49 11.59
N GLU A 240 23.05 -4.53 11.11
CA GLU A 240 22.68 -4.40 9.69
C GLU A 240 23.87 -4.11 8.79
N ILE A 241 24.79 -3.24 9.22
CA ILE A 241 26.03 -2.96 8.47
C ILE A 241 26.89 -4.21 8.40
N GLN A 242 27.02 -4.95 9.50
CA GLN A 242 27.80 -6.17 9.54
C GLN A 242 27.19 -7.26 8.65
N ASP A 243 25.88 -7.46 8.72
CA ASP A 243 25.14 -8.40 7.88
C ASP A 243 25.20 -8.03 6.40
N LEU A 244 25.14 -6.74 6.06
CA LEU A 244 25.35 -6.29 4.69
C LEU A 244 26.77 -6.58 4.22
N LYS A 245 27.79 -6.32 5.05
CA LYS A 245 29.18 -6.64 4.69
C LYS A 245 29.41 -8.12 4.40
N THR A 246 28.84 -8.99 5.21
CA THR A 246 28.97 -10.44 5.00
C THR A 246 28.19 -10.90 3.76
N SER A 247 27.06 -10.26 3.45
CA SER A 247 26.20 -10.60 2.31
C SER A 247 26.51 -9.90 0.97
N ILE A 248 27.59 -9.10 0.85
CA ILE A 248 27.97 -8.36 -0.37
C ILE A 248 28.08 -9.26 -1.61
N ASN A 249 28.76 -10.39 -1.48
CA ASN A 249 29.09 -11.26 -2.62
C ASN A 249 28.06 -12.38 -2.82
N SER A 250 27.37 -12.77 -1.75
CA SER A 250 26.29 -13.75 -1.79
C SER A 250 25.47 -13.67 -0.51
N VAL A 251 24.15 -13.60 -0.67
CA VAL A 251 23.22 -13.87 0.41
C VAL A 251 23.25 -15.38 0.68
N SER A 252 23.05 -15.80 1.92
CA SER A 252 22.95 -17.23 2.27
C SER A 252 21.98 -17.95 1.33
N GLU A 253 22.34 -19.16 0.88
CA GLU A 253 21.58 -19.96 -0.10
C GLU A 253 20.07 -20.06 0.21
N PRO A 254 19.63 -20.23 1.48
CA PRO A 254 18.19 -20.27 1.82
C PRO A 254 17.43 -18.97 1.54
N LEU A 255 18.11 -17.81 1.57
CA LEU A 255 17.49 -16.50 1.40
C LEU A 255 17.50 -16.02 -0.06
N VAL A 256 18.37 -16.57 -0.92
CA VAL A 256 18.47 -16.17 -2.33
C VAL A 256 17.11 -16.20 -3.05
N PRO A 257 16.27 -17.25 -2.93
CA PRO A 257 14.95 -17.26 -3.57
C PRO A 257 14.02 -16.15 -3.07
N ILE A 258 14.12 -15.80 -1.78
CA ILE A 258 13.30 -14.74 -1.16
C ILE A 258 13.76 -13.36 -1.66
N VAL A 259 15.06 -13.12 -1.68
CA VAL A 259 15.65 -11.85 -2.17
C VAL A 259 15.29 -11.61 -3.63
N GLU A 260 15.44 -12.61 -4.49
CA GLU A 260 15.12 -12.48 -5.92
C GLU A 260 13.62 -12.27 -6.15
N ARG A 261 12.76 -12.97 -5.39
CA ARG A 261 11.31 -12.75 -5.42
C ARG A 261 10.95 -11.32 -4.99
N LEU A 262 11.54 -10.80 -3.91
CA LEU A 262 11.30 -9.43 -3.44
C LEU A 262 11.81 -8.37 -4.42
N LYS A 263 12.98 -8.56 -5.02
CA LYS A 263 13.49 -7.67 -6.08
C LYS A 263 12.54 -7.65 -7.28
N GLN A 264 12.02 -8.80 -7.68
CA GLN A 264 11.06 -8.90 -8.77
C GLN A 264 9.74 -8.20 -8.46
N ILE A 265 9.16 -8.45 -7.27
CA ILE A 265 7.94 -7.78 -6.80
C ILE A 265 8.15 -6.27 -6.79
N ARG A 266 9.25 -5.80 -6.22
CA ARG A 266 9.58 -4.38 -6.17
C ARG A 266 9.68 -3.77 -7.55
N TYR A 267 10.45 -4.38 -8.46
CA TYR A 267 10.59 -3.89 -9.83
C TYR A 267 9.23 -3.77 -10.53
N GLN A 268 8.36 -4.76 -10.33
CA GLN A 268 7.00 -4.75 -10.87
C GLN A 268 6.15 -3.63 -10.24
N LEU A 269 6.21 -3.45 -8.92
CA LEU A 269 5.51 -2.36 -8.20
C LEU A 269 6.02 -0.97 -8.62
N GLU A 270 7.34 -0.76 -8.73
CA GLU A 270 7.93 0.50 -9.20
C GLU A 270 7.52 0.80 -10.64
N ARG A 271 7.56 -0.21 -11.52
CA ARG A 271 7.09 -0.08 -12.90
C ARG A 271 5.60 0.29 -12.92
N LEU A 272 4.77 -0.38 -12.13
CA LEU A 272 3.34 -0.08 -12.03
C LEU A 272 3.11 1.36 -11.53
N ALA A 273 3.82 1.78 -10.49
CA ALA A 273 3.73 3.14 -9.95
C ALA A 273 4.11 4.22 -10.99
N LEU A 274 5.11 3.94 -11.84
CA LEU A 274 5.56 4.88 -12.87
C LEU A 274 4.69 4.89 -14.13
N THR A 275 4.26 3.73 -14.61
CA THR A 275 3.65 3.57 -15.94
C THR A 275 2.13 3.45 -15.90
N HIS A 276 1.55 3.02 -14.79
CA HIS A 276 0.14 2.67 -14.66
C HIS A 276 -0.64 3.52 -13.65
N LYS A 277 -0.11 4.68 -13.25
CA LYS A 277 -0.77 5.61 -12.30
C LYS A 277 -2.24 5.93 -12.64
N TRP A 278 -2.63 5.77 -13.91
CA TRP A 278 -3.96 6.10 -14.42
C TRP A 278 -4.76 4.91 -14.98
N THR A 279 -4.21 3.69 -15.01
CA THR A 279 -4.88 2.49 -15.56
C THR A 279 -4.83 1.28 -14.63
N LEU A 280 -4.24 1.44 -13.45
CA LEU A 280 -4.14 0.40 -12.45
C LEU A 280 -5.51 0.14 -11.83
N ARG A 281 -5.98 -1.10 -11.90
CA ARG A 281 -7.10 -1.54 -11.07
C ARG A 281 -6.57 -1.89 -9.68
N GLU A 282 -7.30 -1.54 -8.64
CA GLU A 282 -6.93 -1.87 -7.26
C GLU A 282 -6.77 -3.37 -7.09
N THR A 283 -7.58 -4.18 -7.78
CA THR A 283 -7.48 -5.65 -7.80
C THR A 283 -6.17 -6.20 -8.38
N ASP A 284 -5.43 -5.41 -9.16
CA ASP A 284 -4.09 -5.79 -9.64
C ASP A 284 -3.06 -5.78 -8.49
N LEU A 285 -3.30 -5.00 -7.43
CA LEU A 285 -2.46 -4.98 -6.23
C LEU A 285 -2.61 -6.24 -5.38
N TYR A 286 -3.75 -6.95 -5.48
CA TYR A 286 -4.03 -8.16 -4.69
C TYR A 286 -2.92 -9.21 -4.81
N THR A 287 -2.41 -9.42 -6.03
CA THR A 287 -1.38 -10.44 -6.26
C THR A 287 -0.11 -10.11 -5.49
N TYR A 288 0.30 -8.84 -5.46
CA TYR A 288 1.50 -8.41 -4.73
C TYR A 288 1.28 -8.47 -3.23
N HIS A 289 0.09 -8.10 -2.76
CA HIS A 289 -0.29 -8.21 -1.36
C HIS A 289 -0.12 -9.65 -0.85
N LEU A 290 -0.72 -10.62 -1.55
CA LEU A 290 -0.63 -12.04 -1.18
C LEU A 290 0.82 -12.55 -1.23
N GLN A 291 1.58 -12.18 -2.27
CA GLN A 291 2.98 -12.61 -2.38
C GLN A 291 3.86 -12.07 -1.25
N LEU A 292 3.63 -10.85 -0.79
CA LEU A 292 4.36 -10.27 0.34
C LEU A 292 3.93 -10.92 1.67
N GLU A 293 2.64 -11.18 1.85
CA GLU A 293 2.13 -11.88 3.04
C GLU A 293 2.67 -13.31 3.14
N GLU A 294 2.73 -14.04 2.02
CA GLU A 294 3.36 -15.37 1.95
C GLU A 294 4.82 -15.33 2.40
N ILE A 295 5.58 -14.30 2.00
CA ILE A 295 6.97 -14.11 2.42
C ILE A 295 7.04 -13.79 3.91
N GLU A 296 6.15 -12.96 4.43
CA GLU A 296 6.10 -12.66 5.87
C GLU A 296 5.76 -13.89 6.71
N LYS A 297 4.89 -14.78 6.24
CA LYS A 297 4.54 -16.03 6.92
C LYS A 297 5.72 -16.99 7.06
N LEU A 298 6.80 -16.80 6.30
CA LEU A 298 8.05 -17.56 6.45
C LEU A 298 8.92 -17.07 7.61
N ARG A 299 8.63 -15.89 8.18
CA ARG A 299 9.42 -15.33 9.29
C ARG A 299 8.95 -15.90 10.62
N GLU A 300 9.92 -16.24 11.46
CA GLU A 300 9.70 -16.65 12.84
C GLU A 300 10.35 -15.62 13.78
N ASN A 301 9.54 -14.97 14.61
CA ASN A 301 9.99 -13.89 15.52
C ASN A 301 10.76 -12.77 14.79
N GLY A 302 10.34 -12.41 13.58
CA GLY A 302 10.95 -11.34 12.79
C GLY A 302 12.22 -11.72 12.03
N SER A 303 12.66 -12.98 12.04
CA SER A 303 13.80 -13.45 11.25
C SER A 303 13.44 -14.64 10.36
N PHE A 304 14.10 -14.76 9.22
CA PHE A 304 14.05 -15.97 8.42
C PHE A 304 15.04 -16.97 9.00
N ARG A 305 14.65 -18.24 9.13
CA ARG A 305 15.49 -19.31 9.70
C ARG A 305 15.72 -20.41 8.68
N GLU A 306 16.83 -21.13 8.83
CA GLU A 306 17.05 -22.32 8.00
C GLU A 306 16.11 -23.45 8.42
N ALA A 307 15.64 -24.23 7.45
CA ALA A 307 14.67 -25.29 7.69
C ALA A 307 15.18 -26.32 8.73
N GLY A 308 14.47 -26.42 9.86
CA GLY A 308 14.80 -27.39 10.91
C GLY A 308 15.95 -26.98 11.83
N SER A 309 16.42 -25.73 11.78
CA SER A 309 17.41 -25.20 12.72
C SER A 309 16.97 -23.85 13.30
N ASP A 310 17.53 -23.49 14.46
CA ASP A 310 17.35 -22.16 15.07
C ASP A 310 18.35 -21.13 14.50
N THR A 311 19.14 -21.52 13.49
CA THR A 311 20.18 -20.66 12.90
C THR A 311 19.57 -19.58 12.01
N ILE A 312 20.03 -18.35 12.22
CA ILE A 312 19.66 -17.19 11.40
C ILE A 312 20.72 -17.02 10.30
N PRO A 313 20.38 -17.24 9.01
CA PRO A 313 21.29 -17.07 7.89
C PRO A 313 21.62 -15.60 7.64
N GLU A 314 22.84 -15.34 7.15
CA GLU A 314 23.33 -14.00 6.77
C GLU A 314 22.57 -13.44 5.56
N GLY A 315 22.32 -12.12 5.57
CA GLY A 315 21.58 -11.39 4.56
C GLY A 315 20.15 -10.99 4.97
N GLN A 316 19.81 -11.08 6.27
CA GLN A 316 18.52 -10.65 6.80
C GLN A 316 18.26 -9.16 6.54
N ALA A 317 19.28 -8.32 6.67
CA ALA A 317 19.18 -6.88 6.44
C ALA A 317 18.72 -6.58 5.01
N VAL A 318 19.29 -7.29 4.01
CA VAL A 318 18.88 -7.16 2.60
C VAL A 318 17.39 -7.50 2.44
N VAL A 319 16.96 -8.63 2.99
CA VAL A 319 15.56 -9.10 2.89
C VAL A 319 14.60 -8.10 3.55
N ASN A 320 14.90 -7.66 4.78
CA ASN A 320 14.07 -6.73 5.53
C ASN A 320 13.95 -5.37 4.83
N PHE A 321 15.05 -4.84 4.29
CA PHE A 321 15.04 -3.59 3.52
C PHE A 321 14.22 -3.71 2.23
N LEU A 322 14.31 -4.82 1.51
CA LEU A 322 13.51 -5.07 0.31
C LEU A 322 12.02 -5.21 0.62
N LEU A 323 11.67 -6.00 1.62
CA LEU A 323 10.28 -6.24 2.05
C LEU A 323 9.60 -4.91 2.42
N ARG A 324 10.25 -4.10 3.27
CA ARG A 324 9.77 -2.77 3.64
C ARG A 324 9.64 -1.84 2.43
N GLY A 325 10.61 -1.90 1.51
CA GLY A 325 10.55 -1.16 0.26
C GLY A 325 9.27 -1.45 -0.53
N CYS A 326 8.88 -2.74 -0.61
CA CYS A 326 7.66 -3.17 -1.29
C CYS A 326 6.39 -2.65 -0.59
N TYR A 327 6.27 -2.84 0.74
CA TYR A 327 5.10 -2.34 1.49
C TYR A 327 4.98 -0.82 1.43
N ARG A 328 6.10 -0.08 1.49
CA ARG A 328 6.09 1.37 1.35
C ARG A 328 5.55 1.80 -0.02
N ILE A 329 5.96 1.14 -1.10
CA ILE A 329 5.44 1.42 -2.45
C ILE A 329 3.95 1.10 -2.51
N MET A 330 3.51 -0.07 -2.01
CA MET A 330 2.08 -0.41 -1.97
C MET A 330 1.27 0.58 -1.14
N ALA A 331 1.75 0.95 0.04
CA ALA A 331 1.08 1.89 0.94
C ALA A 331 0.89 3.25 0.25
N LYS A 332 1.93 3.73 -0.43
CA LYS A 332 1.93 4.97 -1.21
C LYS A 332 1.00 4.88 -2.42
N MET A 333 1.01 3.77 -3.15
CA MET A 333 0.09 3.55 -4.27
C MET A 333 -1.35 3.58 -3.77
N LEU A 334 -1.69 2.81 -2.73
CA LEU A 334 -3.04 2.81 -2.15
C LEU A 334 -3.49 4.19 -1.65
N SER A 335 -2.59 5.04 -1.14
CA SER A 335 -2.95 6.39 -0.71
C SER A 335 -3.07 7.40 -1.86
N GLU A 336 -2.27 7.25 -2.92
CA GLU A 336 -2.33 8.10 -4.11
C GLU A 336 -3.40 7.67 -5.10
N ASN A 337 -3.83 6.41 -5.02
CA ASN A 337 -4.92 5.84 -5.79
C ASN A 337 -6.24 6.33 -5.19
N VAL A 338 -6.63 7.55 -5.55
CA VAL A 338 -8.03 7.79 -5.92
C VAL A 338 -8.08 7.66 -7.44
N PRO A 339 -8.14 6.44 -8.00
CA PRO A 339 -8.29 6.34 -9.43
C PRO A 339 -9.75 6.66 -9.77
N VAL A 340 -9.92 7.12 -10.99
CA VAL A 340 -11.21 7.21 -11.63
C VAL A 340 -11.86 5.81 -11.59
N ALA A 341 -13.07 5.69 -11.04
CA ALA A 341 -13.78 4.42 -10.92
C ALA A 341 -13.82 3.69 -12.27
N GLU A 342 -13.89 2.36 -12.28
CA GLU A 342 -13.80 1.56 -13.51
C GLU A 342 -14.85 1.98 -14.57
N ALA A 343 -16.04 2.39 -14.13
CA ALA A 343 -17.08 2.94 -15.00
C ALA A 343 -16.66 4.22 -15.76
N LEU A 344 -15.77 5.03 -15.18
CA LEU A 344 -15.27 6.28 -15.77
C LEU A 344 -13.92 6.12 -16.49
N MET A 345 -13.28 4.95 -16.40
CA MET A 345 -12.02 4.64 -17.09
C MET A 345 -12.09 4.84 -18.62
N PRO A 346 -13.16 4.45 -19.34
CA PRO A 346 -13.29 4.73 -20.76
C PRO A 346 -13.25 6.23 -21.08
N VAL A 347 -13.93 7.04 -20.26
CA VAL A 347 -13.96 8.51 -20.40
C VAL A 347 -12.57 9.09 -20.12
N HIS A 348 -11.95 8.69 -19.00
CA HIS A 348 -10.62 9.14 -18.61
C HIS A 348 -9.55 8.82 -19.67
N ASN A 349 -9.54 7.60 -20.22
CA ASN A 349 -8.59 7.19 -21.25
C ASN A 349 -8.76 7.98 -22.55
N GLN A 350 -10.01 8.24 -22.96
CA GLN A 350 -10.30 9.06 -24.13
C GLN A 350 -9.82 10.49 -23.94
N LEU A 351 -10.12 11.11 -22.79
CA LEU A 351 -9.66 12.46 -22.45
C LEU A 351 -8.14 12.56 -22.38
N SER A 352 -7.47 11.58 -21.76
CA SER A 352 -6.01 11.52 -21.68
C SER A 352 -5.36 11.45 -23.06
N THR A 353 -5.97 10.69 -23.98
CA THR A 353 -5.52 10.59 -25.37
C THR A 353 -5.68 11.92 -26.09
N VAL A 354 -6.85 12.56 -25.98
CA VAL A 354 -7.12 13.88 -26.57
C VAL A 354 -6.14 14.92 -26.05
N ARG A 355 -5.93 14.99 -24.73
CA ARG A 355 -4.93 15.85 -24.09
C ARG A 355 -3.55 15.66 -24.69
N ARG A 356 -3.08 14.42 -24.81
CA ARG A 356 -1.77 14.14 -25.39
C ARG A 356 -1.67 14.61 -26.84
N CYS A 357 -2.71 14.42 -27.64
CA CYS A 357 -2.74 14.93 -29.01
C CYS A 357 -2.72 16.46 -29.05
N LEU A 358 -3.51 17.14 -28.22
CA LEU A 358 -3.54 18.61 -28.14
C LEU A 358 -2.19 19.20 -27.70
N ILE A 359 -1.52 18.56 -26.73
CA ILE A 359 -0.16 18.93 -26.31
C ILE A 359 0.82 18.80 -27.48
N GLU A 360 0.75 17.72 -28.26
CA GLU A 360 1.60 17.57 -29.43
C GLU A 360 1.31 18.68 -30.45
N VAL A 361 0.04 18.93 -30.80
CA VAL A 361 -0.33 20.03 -31.72
C VAL A 361 0.24 21.38 -31.24
N SER A 362 0.13 21.67 -29.93
CA SER A 362 0.70 22.88 -29.32
C SER A 362 2.22 22.97 -29.48
N LYS A 363 2.96 21.86 -29.34
CA LYS A 363 4.42 21.82 -29.53
C LYS A 363 4.85 22.08 -30.98
N TRP A 364 4.08 21.60 -31.95
CA TRP A 364 4.37 21.80 -33.38
C TRP A 364 4.01 23.22 -33.87
N GLY A 365 3.34 24.02 -33.04
CA GLY A 365 3.08 25.44 -33.28
C GLY A 365 1.66 25.74 -33.77
N LYS A 366 1.50 26.82 -34.54
CA LYS A 366 0.20 27.29 -35.04
C LYS A 366 -0.43 26.23 -35.97
N PRO A 367 -1.68 25.80 -35.72
CA PRO A 367 -2.42 24.95 -36.66
C PRO A 367 -2.59 25.67 -38.01
N ASP A 368 -2.32 24.97 -39.12
CA ASP A 368 -2.43 25.53 -40.47
C ASP A 368 -3.87 25.96 -40.80
N SER A 369 -4.86 25.24 -40.26
CA SER A 369 -6.28 25.58 -40.34
C SER A 369 -7.02 25.25 -39.06
N ILE A 370 -8.02 26.07 -38.71
CA ILE A 370 -9.01 25.75 -37.66
C ILE A 370 -9.67 24.38 -37.92
N ARG A 371 -9.80 23.98 -39.19
CA ARG A 371 -10.36 22.68 -39.59
C ARG A 371 -9.56 21.51 -39.03
N ASP A 372 -8.26 21.67 -38.81
CA ASP A 372 -7.40 20.62 -38.25
C ASP A 372 -7.73 20.35 -36.78
N LEU A 373 -8.43 21.28 -36.12
CA LEU A 373 -8.89 21.14 -34.74
C LEU A 373 -10.28 20.51 -34.59
N TYR A 374 -11.05 20.38 -35.69
CA TYR A 374 -12.41 19.81 -35.66
C TYR A 374 -12.50 18.38 -35.13
N PRO A 375 -11.56 17.46 -35.44
CA PRO A 375 -11.60 16.12 -34.85
C PRO A 375 -11.55 16.14 -33.32
N TYR A 376 -10.78 17.06 -32.72
CA TYR A 376 -10.70 17.21 -31.26
C TYR A 376 -11.97 17.84 -30.68
N GLN A 377 -12.53 18.86 -31.33
CA GLN A 377 -13.83 19.45 -30.95
C GLN A 377 -14.93 18.39 -30.93
N LEU A 378 -15.05 17.61 -32.01
CA LEU A 378 -16.05 16.54 -32.11
C LEU A 378 -15.82 15.47 -31.05
N LYS A 379 -14.57 15.10 -30.79
CA LYS A 379 -14.26 14.09 -29.78
C LYS A 379 -14.59 14.58 -28.37
N LEU A 380 -14.24 15.82 -28.02
CA LEU A 380 -14.57 16.41 -26.72
C LEU A 380 -16.07 16.56 -26.54
N ALA A 381 -16.79 17.06 -27.54
CA ALA A 381 -18.25 17.13 -27.53
C ALA A 381 -18.90 15.74 -27.38
N SER A 382 -18.36 14.72 -28.06
CA SER A 382 -18.83 13.33 -27.92
C SER A 382 -18.63 12.80 -26.50
N ILE A 383 -17.51 13.13 -25.84
CA ILE A 383 -17.25 12.73 -24.45
C ILE A 383 -18.19 13.50 -23.52
N ASP A 384 -18.33 14.81 -23.75
CA ASP A 384 -19.18 15.69 -22.97
C ASP A 384 -20.66 15.25 -22.97
N ASN A 385 -21.16 14.82 -24.12
CA ASN A 385 -22.50 14.28 -24.29
C ASN A 385 -22.75 12.96 -23.51
N MET A 386 -21.71 12.31 -22.98
CA MET A 386 -21.87 11.17 -22.07
C MET A 386 -22.29 11.61 -20.65
N ARG A 387 -22.26 12.92 -20.34
CA ARG A 387 -22.70 13.46 -19.04
C ARG A 387 -24.22 13.53 -18.97
N VAL A 388 -24.77 13.12 -17.83
CA VAL A 388 -26.17 13.31 -17.45
C VAL A 388 -26.21 14.37 -16.34
N ASN A 389 -26.93 15.47 -16.56
CA ASN A 389 -27.00 16.60 -15.62
C ASN A 389 -25.63 17.18 -15.21
N GLY A 390 -24.65 17.15 -16.11
CA GLY A 390 -23.30 17.64 -15.86
C GLY A 390 -22.38 16.65 -15.13
N THR A 391 -22.85 15.44 -14.84
CA THR A 391 -22.06 14.37 -14.21
C THR A 391 -21.93 13.15 -15.11
N PHE A 392 -20.77 12.47 -15.11
CA PHE A 392 -20.66 11.16 -15.75
C PHE A 392 -21.25 10.14 -14.77
N CYS A 393 -22.15 9.29 -15.26
CA CYS A 393 -22.84 8.29 -14.46
C CYS A 393 -22.43 6.88 -14.91
N ASP A 394 -22.49 5.91 -13.99
CA ASP A 394 -22.40 4.49 -14.36
C ASP A 394 -23.72 3.96 -14.97
N GLU A 395 -23.75 2.67 -15.31
CA GLU A 395 -24.92 2.00 -15.90
C GLU A 395 -26.15 2.00 -14.97
N GLU A 396 -25.93 2.18 -13.66
CA GLU A 396 -26.97 2.22 -12.63
C GLU A 396 -27.46 3.65 -12.35
N GLY A 397 -26.83 4.67 -12.95
CA GLY A 397 -27.16 6.08 -12.76
C GLY A 397 -26.53 6.72 -11.53
N ASN A 398 -25.58 6.04 -10.86
CA ASN A 398 -24.82 6.61 -9.76
C ASN A 398 -23.68 7.48 -10.28
N ILE A 399 -23.18 8.40 -9.45
CA ILE A 399 -22.02 9.24 -9.77
C ILE A 399 -20.77 8.49 -9.30
N PRO A 400 -19.92 7.98 -10.22
CA PRO A 400 -18.76 7.20 -9.82
C PRO A 400 -17.65 8.11 -9.29
N GLU A 401 -16.80 7.54 -8.44
CA GLU A 401 -15.68 8.27 -7.87
C GLU A 401 -14.63 8.64 -8.93
N GLY A 402 -13.95 9.78 -8.77
CA GLY A 402 -13.07 10.35 -9.79
C GLY A 402 -13.77 11.19 -10.86
N GLN A 403 -15.07 11.43 -10.72
CA GLN A 403 -15.85 12.41 -11.51
C GLN A 403 -15.12 13.76 -11.64
N ALA A 404 -14.60 14.31 -10.54
CA ALA A 404 -13.90 15.58 -10.54
C ALA A 404 -12.63 15.57 -11.41
N ILE A 405 -11.93 14.43 -11.47
CA ILE A 405 -10.73 14.25 -12.30
C ILE A 405 -11.13 14.27 -13.78
N CYS A 406 -12.15 13.50 -14.17
CA CYS A 406 -12.65 13.50 -15.54
C CYS A 406 -13.18 14.87 -15.97
N VAL A 407 -13.88 15.58 -15.09
CA VAL A 407 -14.36 16.95 -15.37
C VAL A 407 -13.20 17.93 -15.50
N ALA A 408 -12.22 17.89 -14.60
CA ALA A 408 -11.04 18.74 -14.69
C ALA A 408 -10.24 18.49 -15.97
N LEU A 409 -10.04 17.21 -16.34
CA LEU A 409 -9.31 16.81 -17.54
C LEU A 409 -10.07 17.21 -18.83
N LEU A 410 -11.41 17.10 -18.82
CA LEU A 410 -12.25 17.57 -19.91
C LEU A 410 -12.17 19.09 -20.07
N ASN A 411 -12.24 19.83 -18.96
CA ASN A 411 -12.07 21.29 -18.97
C ASN A 411 -10.68 21.68 -19.47
N GLU A 412 -9.61 21.05 -18.98
CA GLU A 412 -8.23 21.27 -19.46
C GLU A 412 -8.13 21.04 -20.98
N CYS A 413 -8.77 19.99 -21.50
CA CYS A 413 -8.81 19.73 -22.94
C CYS A 413 -9.55 20.82 -23.73
N TYR A 414 -10.68 21.32 -23.22
CA TYR A 414 -11.38 22.44 -23.84
C TYR A 414 -10.55 23.72 -23.79
N ASP A 415 -9.88 24.02 -22.66
CA ASP A 415 -9.02 25.19 -22.52
C ASP A 415 -7.86 25.17 -23.53
N MET A 416 -7.12 24.05 -23.61
CA MET A 416 -6.05 23.88 -24.61
C MET A 416 -6.57 24.01 -26.05
N LEU A 417 -7.76 23.46 -26.32
CA LEU A 417 -8.37 23.55 -27.65
C LEU A 417 -8.75 25.00 -27.98
N HIS A 418 -9.33 25.75 -27.05
CA HIS A 418 -9.68 27.15 -27.23
C HIS A 418 -8.45 28.03 -27.44
N GLU A 419 -7.36 27.78 -26.72
CA GLU A 419 -6.07 28.45 -26.95
C GLU A 419 -5.54 28.18 -28.37
N LEU A 420 -5.57 26.93 -28.83
CA LEU A 420 -5.14 26.57 -30.19
C LEU A 420 -6.02 27.19 -31.29
N ILE A 421 -7.33 27.30 -31.06
CA ILE A 421 -8.25 27.99 -31.98
C ILE A 421 -7.89 29.48 -32.07
N ALA A 422 -7.69 30.14 -30.92
CA ALA A 422 -7.32 31.54 -30.89
C ALA A 422 -5.99 31.79 -31.63
N LEU A 423 -5.01 30.89 -31.48
CA LEU A 423 -3.74 30.94 -32.22
C LEU A 423 -3.91 30.69 -33.73
N ALA A 424 -4.85 29.84 -34.13
CA ALA A 424 -5.14 29.60 -35.54
C ALA A 424 -5.86 30.80 -36.20
N GLU A 425 -6.67 31.53 -35.43
CA GLU A 425 -7.41 32.73 -35.85
C GLU A 425 -6.54 33.99 -35.90
N SER A 426 -5.48 34.07 -35.08
CA SER A 426 -4.46 35.14 -35.10
C SER A 426 -3.43 34.94 -36.18
#